data_AF-A0A174PFS8-F1
#
_entry.id   AF-A0A174PFS8-F1
#
_cell.length_a   1.000
_cell.length_b   1.000
_cell.length_c   1.000
_cell.angle_alpha   90.00
_cell.angle_beta   90.00
_cell.angle_gamma   90.00
#
_symmetry.space_group_name_H-M   'P 1'
#
loop_
_entity.id
_entity.type
_entity.pdbx_description
1 polymer ?
#
loop_
_entity_poly.entity_id
_entity_poly.type
_entity_poly.pdbx_seq_one_letter_code
_entity_poly.pdbx_strand_id
1 'polypeptide(L)'
;MLVVIGNDIREHLQAIVDGKPFNVHYNYILKKYLCGNPDIAVTVNNNKKNDFYSYCQGLKIIARRKTLIDEVFVDMGDNLNNECVMQLMVTQHERFSESKK
;
A
#
# COMPACT_ATOMS: atom_id res chain seq x y z
N MET A 1 10.42 8.37 -12.23
CA MET A 1 10.65 8.47 -10.76
C MET A 1 9.47 7.93 -9.97
N LEU A 2 8.25 8.41 -10.20
CA LEU A 2 7.05 7.95 -9.49
C LEU A 2 6.75 6.46 -9.61
N VAL A 3 7.00 5.85 -10.77
CA VAL A 3 6.86 4.39 -10.98
C VAL A 3 7.79 3.58 -10.07
N VAL A 4 9.01 4.08 -9.81
CA VAL A 4 9.98 3.40 -8.92
C VAL A 4 9.51 3.48 -7.47
N ILE A 5 8.98 4.64 -7.05
CA ILE A 5 8.39 4.83 -5.72
C ILE A 5 7.19 3.90 -5.53
N GLY A 6 6.26 3.88 -6.49
CA GLY A 6 5.11 3.00 -6.49
C GLY A 6 5.50 1.53 -6.37
N ASN A 7 6.49 1.08 -7.14
CA ASN A 7 6.98 -0.30 -7.08
C ASN A 7 7.61 -0.67 -5.73
N ASP A 8 8.41 0.22 -5.14
CA ASP A 8 9.01 -0.02 -3.82
C ASP A 8 7.94 -0.08 -2.72
N ILE A 9 6.95 0.82 -2.75
CA ILE A 9 5.80 0.78 -1.83
C ILE A 9 5.01 -0.52 -2.02
N ARG A 10 4.75 -0.93 -3.27
CA ARG A 10 4.06 -2.18 -3.61
C ARG A 10 4.75 -3.39 -2.98
N GLU A 11 6.07 -3.49 -3.06
CA GLU A 11 6.84 -4.59 -2.47
C GLU A 11 6.72 -4.64 -0.94
N HIS A 12 6.75 -3.48 -0.28
CA HIS A 12 6.57 -3.40 1.16
C HIS A 12 5.13 -3.70 1.59
N LEU A 13 4.11 -3.29 0.83
CA LEU A 13 2.72 -3.68 1.08
C LEU A 13 2.52 -5.18 0.88
N GLN A 14 3.08 -5.76 -0.19
CA GLN A 14 3.03 -7.21 -0.42
C GLN A 14 3.72 -7.97 0.72
N ALA A 15 4.85 -7.47 1.23
CA ALA A 15 5.52 -8.06 2.38
C ALA A 15 4.63 -8.11 3.64
N ILE A 16 3.82 -7.07 3.88
CA ILE A 16 2.83 -7.07 4.97
C ILE A 16 1.77 -8.15 4.74
N VAL A 17 1.27 -8.28 3.51
CA VAL A 17 0.31 -9.32 3.13
C VAL A 17 0.92 -10.72 3.25
N ASP A 18 2.20 -10.89 2.94
CA ASP A 18 2.93 -12.16 3.07
C ASP A 18 3.27 -12.52 4.52
N GLY A 19 2.87 -11.68 5.50
CA GLY A 19 3.06 -11.92 6.92
C GLY A 19 4.46 -11.59 7.43
N LYS A 20 5.28 -10.85 6.67
CA LYS A 20 6.56 -10.32 7.16
C LYS A 20 6.32 -9.29 8.28
N PRO A 21 7.34 -8.96 9.10
CA PRO A 21 7.16 -8.08 10.25
C PRO A 21 6.53 -6.73 9.90
N PHE A 22 5.27 -6.53 10.34
CA PHE A 22 4.44 -5.36 10.02
C PHE A 22 5.18 -4.03 10.24
N ASN A 23 5.75 -3.84 11.43
CA ASN A 23 6.40 -2.58 11.80
C ASN A 23 7.59 -2.22 10.92
N VAL A 24 8.30 -3.21 10.36
CA VAL A 24 9.47 -2.95 9.50
C VAL A 24 9.00 -2.31 8.19
N HIS A 25 8.01 -2.93 7.54
CA HIS A 25 7.54 -2.48 6.24
C HIS A 25 6.68 -1.23 6.34
N TYR A 26 5.80 -1.15 7.35
CA TYR A 26 4.97 0.03 7.62
C TYR A 26 5.84 1.28 7.89
N ASN A 27 6.78 1.20 8.83
CA ASN A 27 7.60 2.36 9.20
C ASN A 27 8.55 2.78 8.07
N TYR A 28 8.98 1.83 7.24
CA TYR A 28 9.79 2.16 6.07
C TYR A 28 9.03 3.06 5.10
N ILE A 29 7.81 2.67 4.68
CA ILE A 29 7.00 3.47 3.76
C ILE A 29 6.68 4.83 4.41
N LEU A 30 6.22 4.81 5.66
CA LEU A 30 5.80 6.00 6.39
C LEU A 30 6.91 7.07 6.47
N LYS A 31 8.14 6.65 6.80
CA LYS A 31 9.27 7.57 6.95
C LYS A 31 9.87 7.99 5.62
N LYS A 32 9.94 7.06 4.65
CA LYS A 32 10.64 7.29 3.39
C LYS A 32 9.82 8.08 2.38
N TYR A 33 8.51 7.87 2.35
CA TYR A 33 7.64 8.40 1.29
C TYR A 33 6.51 9.28 1.79
N LEU A 34 6.05 9.08 3.03
CA LEU A 34 4.84 9.74 3.55
C LEU A 34 5.13 10.84 4.57
N CYS A 35 6.42 11.18 4.75
CA CYS A 35 6.87 12.23 5.68
C CYS A 35 6.32 12.07 7.11
N GLY A 36 6.15 10.82 7.55
CA GLY A 36 5.63 10.52 8.88
C GLY A 36 4.11 10.63 9.02
N ASN A 37 3.37 10.95 7.95
CA ASN A 37 1.92 11.10 7.99
C ASN A 37 1.19 9.76 7.74
N PRO A 38 0.55 9.15 8.75
CA PRO A 38 -0.20 7.91 8.59
C PRO A 38 -1.60 8.10 7.99
N ASP A 39 -2.08 9.34 7.92
CA ASP A 39 -3.46 9.69 7.58
C ASP A 39 -3.66 9.94 6.08
N ILE A 40 -2.62 9.72 5.26
CA ILE A 40 -2.73 9.94 3.81
C ILE A 40 -3.78 9.01 3.19
N ALA A 41 -4.46 9.51 2.15
CA ALA A 41 -5.54 8.78 1.52
C ALA A 41 -5.00 7.57 0.73
N VAL A 42 -5.64 6.42 0.93
CA VAL A 42 -5.42 5.19 0.15
C VAL A 42 -6.73 4.81 -0.53
N THR A 43 -6.74 4.84 -1.86
CA THR A 43 -7.86 4.37 -2.68
C THR A 43 -7.56 2.97 -3.19
N VAL A 44 -8.38 1.98 -2.82
CA VAL A 44 -8.21 0.58 -3.23
C VAL A 44 -9.23 0.24 -4.32
N ASN A 45 -8.76 -0.29 -5.45
CA ASN A 45 -9.57 -0.70 -6.61
C ASN A 45 -10.60 0.38 -7.02
N ASN A 46 -10.18 1.65 -7.00
CA ASN A 46 -10.98 2.84 -7.33
C ASN A 46 -12.26 3.08 -6.50
N ASN A 47 -12.49 2.31 -5.44
CA ASN A 47 -13.77 2.33 -4.71
C ASN A 47 -13.60 2.59 -3.21
N LYS A 48 -12.64 1.93 -2.57
CA LYS A 48 -12.52 1.98 -1.11
C LYS A 48 -11.47 3.02 -0.69
N LYS A 49 -11.89 4.02 0.08
CA LYS A 49 -10.99 5.02 0.68
C LYS A 49 -10.70 4.66 2.14
N ASN A 50 -9.43 4.58 2.51
CA ASN A 50 -8.94 4.44 3.89
C ASN A 50 -7.79 5.42 4.11
N ASP A 51 -7.39 5.63 5.37
CA ASP A 51 -6.05 6.12 5.67
C ASP A 51 -4.99 5.00 5.53
N PHE A 52 -3.72 5.39 5.43
CA PHE A 52 -2.61 4.45 5.22
C PHE A 52 -2.43 3.46 6.37
N TYR A 53 -2.59 3.90 7.62
CA TYR A 53 -2.48 3.01 8.77
C TYR A 53 -3.59 1.94 8.78
N SER A 54 -4.85 2.35 8.68
CA SER A 54 -6.02 1.48 8.62
C SER A 54 -5.93 0.50 7.46
N TYR A 55 -5.45 0.95 6.30
CA TYR A 55 -5.21 0.07 5.16
C TYR A 55 -4.17 -1.01 5.48
N CYS A 56 -2.99 -0.64 6.00
CA CYS A 56 -1.95 -1.59 6.36
C CYS A 56 -2.41 -2.57 7.46
N GLN A 57 -3.16 -2.11 8.44
CA GLN A 57 -3.76 -2.99 9.46
C GLN A 57 -4.74 -3.99 8.83
N GLY A 58 -5.56 -3.54 7.88
CA GLY A 58 -6.43 -4.40 7.08
C GLY A 58 -5.65 -5.48 6.34
N LEU A 59 -4.53 -5.12 5.70
CA LEU A 59 -3.64 -6.07 5.01
C LEU A 59 -3.11 -7.15 5.96
N LYS A 60 -2.74 -6.80 7.21
CA LYS A 60 -2.28 -7.77 8.22
C LYS A 60 -3.36 -8.81 8.55
N ILE A 61 -4.63 -8.44 8.55
CA ILE A 61 -5.77 -9.35 8.80
C ILE A 61 -6.03 -10.21 7.55
N ILE A 62 -6.00 -9.57 6.38
CA ILE A 62 -6.31 -10.18 5.07
C ILE A 62 -5.14 -11.03 4.53
N ALA A 63 -3.94 -10.94 5.09
CA ALA A 63 -2.81 -11.85 4.84
C ALA A 63 -3.22 -13.34 4.81
N ARG A 64 -4.24 -13.71 5.60
CA ARG A 64 -4.81 -15.07 5.63
C ARG A 64 -5.59 -15.48 4.38
N ARG A 65 -6.03 -14.51 3.57
CA ARG A 65 -6.87 -14.68 2.37
C ARG A 65 -6.09 -14.62 1.05
N LYS A 66 -4.75 -14.65 1.10
CA LYS A 66 -3.89 -14.70 -0.09
C LYS A 66 -4.08 -13.52 -1.05
N THR A 67 -4.24 -12.29 -0.55
CA THR A 67 -4.28 -11.09 -1.41
C THR A 67 -2.95 -10.87 -2.12
N LEU A 68 -3.01 -10.30 -3.34
CA LEU A 68 -1.87 -9.79 -4.09
C LEU A 68 -2.04 -8.29 -4.31
N ILE A 69 -0.96 -7.55 -4.11
CA ILE A 69 -0.85 -6.14 -4.47
C ILE A 69 -0.28 -6.07 -5.89
N ASP A 70 -1.14 -5.73 -6.85
CA ASP A 70 -0.80 -5.69 -8.27
C ASP A 70 0.02 -4.45 -8.60
N GLU A 71 -0.48 -3.30 -8.18
CA GLU A 71 0.07 -2.01 -8.57
C GLU A 71 -0.22 -0.96 -7.50
N VAL A 72 0.71 -0.01 -7.39
CA VAL A 72 0.56 1.16 -6.53
C VAL A 72 0.95 2.40 -7.34
N PHE A 73 -0.01 3.28 -7.55
CA PHE A 73 0.24 4.62 -8.04
C PHE A 73 0.33 5.59 -6.88
N VAL A 74 1.22 6.58 -7.04
CA VAL A 74 1.45 7.63 -6.06
C VAL A 74 1.07 8.97 -6.66
N ASP A 75 0.41 9.78 -5.85
CA ASP A 75 0.12 11.18 -6.15
C ASP A 75 0.82 12.05 -5.10
N MET A 76 1.64 12.99 -5.57
CA MET A 76 2.38 13.94 -4.72
C MET A 76 1.65 15.28 -4.56
N GLY A 77 0.52 15.46 -5.25
CA GLY A 77 -0.23 16.71 -5.30
C GLY A 77 0.59 17.88 -5.88
N ASP A 78 0.11 19.11 -5.64
CA ASP A 78 0.79 20.35 -6.04
C ASP A 78 1.90 20.77 -5.06
N ASN A 79 2.44 19.83 -4.29
CA ASN A 79 3.43 20.14 -3.28
C ASN A 79 4.72 20.61 -3.96
N LEU A 80 5.04 21.90 -3.83
CA LEU A 80 6.07 22.61 -4.62
C LEU A 80 7.48 22.00 -4.52
N ASN A 81 7.73 21.14 -3.53
CA ASN A 81 9.01 20.43 -3.35
C ASN A 81 8.96 18.94 -3.73
N ASN A 82 7.80 18.35 -4.05
CA ASN A 82 7.63 16.94 -4.43
C ASN A 82 8.27 15.91 -3.47
N GLU A 83 8.43 16.23 -2.19
CA GLU A 83 9.16 15.37 -1.25
C GLU A 83 8.31 14.23 -0.67
N CYS A 84 6.98 14.43 -0.60
CA CYS A 84 6.06 13.52 0.10
C CYS A 84 4.92 13.08 -0.80
N VAL A 85 4.57 11.81 -0.71
CA VAL A 85 3.35 11.26 -1.32
C VAL A 85 2.13 11.67 -0.49
N MET A 86 1.10 12.18 -1.15
CA MET A 86 -0.14 12.67 -0.53
C MET A 86 -1.29 11.67 -0.66
N GLN A 87 -1.26 10.82 -1.69
CA GLN A 87 -2.26 9.79 -1.90
C GLN A 87 -1.66 8.56 -2.58
N LEU A 88 -2.17 7.38 -2.19
CA LEU A 88 -1.90 6.11 -2.85
C LEU A 88 -3.16 5.62 -3.56
N MET A 89 -3.00 5.12 -4.79
CA MET A 89 -4.01 4.30 -5.46
C MET A 89 -3.47 2.88 -5.58
N VAL A 90 -4.15 1.93 -4.96
CA VAL A 90 -3.71 0.53 -4.90
C VAL A 90 -4.67 -0.36 -5.67
N THR A 91 -4.13 -1.11 -6.60
CA THR A 91 -4.82 -2.22 -7.25
C THR A 91 -4.41 -3.52 -6.57
N GLN A 92 -5.40 -4.29 -6.13
CA GLN A 92 -5.18 -5.57 -5.48
C GLN A 92 -6.30 -6.56 -5.79
N HIS A 93 -5.99 -7.86 -5.76
CA HIS A 93 -6.98 -8.93 -5.89
C HIS A 93 -6.74 -10.03 -4.86
N GLU A 94 -7.78 -10.79 -4.53
CA GLU A 94 -7.60 -12.05 -3.81
C GLU A 94 -7.03 -13.07 -4.79
N ARG A 95 -5.98 -13.82 -4.41
CA ARG A 95 -5.62 -15.03 -5.16
C ARG A 95 -6.83 -15.95 -5.06
N PHE A 96 -7.57 -16.08 -6.15
CA PHE A 96 -8.51 -17.17 -6.30
C PHE A 96 -7.73 -18.45 -6.02
N SER A 97 -7.99 -19.09 -4.89
CA SER A 97 -7.76 -20.52 -4.80
C SER A 97 -8.62 -21.11 -5.89
N GLU A 98 -8.02 -21.73 -6.90
CA GLU A 98 -8.74 -22.67 -7.76
C GLU A 98 -9.54 -23.58 -6.83
N SER A 99 -10.86 -23.37 -6.77
CA SER A 99 -11.77 -24.37 -6.27
C SER A 99 -11.51 -25.57 -7.17
N LYS A 100 -10.85 -26.59 -6.63
CA LYS A 100 -10.62 -27.87 -7.29
C LYS A 100 -11.91 -28.27 -8.01
N LYS A 101 -11.82 -28.38 -9.33
CA LYS A 101 -12.84 -28.99 -10.17
C LYS A 101 -12.98 -30.47 -9.80
#